data_AF-A0A7V9MAP7-F1
#
_entry.id   AF-A0A7V9MAP7-F1
#
_cell.length_a   1.000
_cell.length_b   1.000
_cell.length_c   1.000
_cell.angle_alpha   90.00
_cell.angle_beta   90.00
_cell.angle_gamma   90.00
#
_symmetry.space_group_name_H-M   'P 1'
#
loop_
_entity.id
_entity.type
_entity.pdbx_description
1 polymer ?
#
loop_
_entity_poly.entity_id
_entity_poly.type
_entity_poly.pdbx_seq_one_letter_code
_entity_poly.pdbx_strand_id
1 'polypeptide(L)'
;AQVYEGGRLVISYLLRDDFKEVGAAEPYSEGIIDYLRAVEGADMAALIREPPRGNVPRRISLRASTDELDVSEIARRSGDGGGHRQAAGFSSEASIDEITETIRQEFAAAWSSRSG
;
A
#
# COMPACT_ATOMS: atom_id res chain seq x y z
N ALA A 1 -9.55 -5.40 3.82
CA ALA A 1 -9.19 -3.98 3.64
C ALA A 1 -9.81 -3.13 4.76
N GLN A 2 -9.07 -2.15 5.26
CA GLN A 2 -9.49 -1.16 6.26
C GLN A 2 -9.37 0.24 5.66
N VAL A 3 -10.24 1.17 6.10
CA VAL A 3 -10.35 2.53 5.58
C VAL A 3 -9.91 3.53 6.65
N TYR A 4 -9.11 4.52 6.26
CA TYR A 4 -8.45 5.50 7.12
C TYR A 4 -8.67 6.92 6.60
N GLU A 5 -8.31 7.91 7.44
CA GLU A 5 -8.28 9.34 7.08
C GLU A 5 -9.59 9.86 6.47
N GLY A 6 -10.72 9.46 7.05
CA GLY A 6 -12.04 9.92 6.61
C GLY A 6 -12.51 9.34 5.27
N GLY A 7 -11.98 8.18 4.85
CA GLY A 7 -12.38 7.52 3.59
C GLY A 7 -11.32 7.54 2.50
N ARG A 8 -10.24 8.28 2.72
CA ARG A 8 -9.30 8.70 1.68
C ARG A 8 -8.15 7.73 1.46
N LEU A 9 -7.88 6.90 2.46
CA LEU A 9 -6.81 5.92 2.44
C LEU A 9 -7.40 4.53 2.68
N VAL A 10 -7.16 3.61 1.75
CA VAL A 10 -7.54 2.21 1.89
C VAL A 10 -6.28 1.37 2.01
N ILE A 11 -6.17 0.60 3.07
CA ILE A 11 -5.04 -0.33 3.28
C ILE A 11 -5.59 -1.75 3.36
N SER A 12 -4.99 -2.66 2.60
CA SER A 12 -5.23 -4.09 2.74
C SER A 12 -3.90 -4.82 2.86
N TYR A 13 -3.95 -6.02 3.40
CA TYR A 13 -2.82 -6.92 3.45
C TYR A 13 -3.21 -8.30 2.91
N LEU A 14 -2.21 -9.04 2.44
CA LEU A 14 -2.30 -10.45 2.09
C LEU A 14 -1.22 -11.20 2.88
N LEU A 15 -1.66 -12.03 3.82
CA LEU A 15 -0.81 -12.85 4.65
C LEU A 15 -0.36 -14.09 3.89
N ARG A 16 0.75 -14.67 4.32
CA ARG A 16 1.24 -15.94 3.78
C ARG A 16 0.20 -17.07 3.87
N ASP A 17 -0.56 -17.11 4.95
CA ASP A 17 -1.55 -18.15 5.19
C ASP A 17 -2.83 -17.94 4.36
N ASP A 18 -3.13 -16.70 3.94
CA ASP A 18 -4.22 -16.41 2.99
C ASP A 18 -3.98 -17.14 1.66
N PHE A 19 -2.72 -17.25 1.20
CA PHE A 19 -2.38 -18.00 -0.02
C PHE A 19 -2.57 -19.52 0.12
N LYS A 20 -2.48 -20.06 1.34
CA LYS A 20 -2.66 -21.50 1.58
C LYS A 20 -4.13 -21.90 1.57
N GLU A 21 -5.04 -21.03 1.99
CA GLU A 21 -6.47 -21.33 2.05
C GLU A 21 -7.15 -21.37 0.68
N VAL A 22 -6.62 -20.65 -0.33
CA VAL A 22 -7.26 -20.56 -1.66
C VAL A 22 -6.64 -21.43 -2.74
N GLY A 23 -5.56 -22.17 -2.46
CA GLY A 23 -4.86 -22.99 -3.47
C GLY A 23 -4.36 -22.20 -4.69
N ALA A 24 -4.29 -20.87 -4.58
CA ALA A 24 -4.02 -19.96 -5.68
C ALA A 24 -2.51 -19.72 -5.80
N ALA A 25 -1.97 -20.01 -6.98
CA ALA A 25 -0.61 -19.64 -7.33
C ALA A 25 -0.46 -18.10 -7.36
N GLU A 26 0.78 -17.62 -7.13
CA GLU A 26 1.23 -16.22 -7.09
C GLU A 26 0.66 -15.22 -8.14
N PRO A 27 0.22 -15.60 -9.38
CA PRO A 27 -0.20 -14.61 -10.39
C PRO A 27 -1.45 -13.79 -10.05
N TYR A 28 -2.29 -14.21 -9.09
CA TYR A 28 -3.55 -13.49 -8.79
C TYR A 28 -3.38 -12.24 -7.92
N SER A 29 -2.18 -12.00 -7.35
CA SER A 29 -1.95 -10.87 -6.44
C SER A 29 -1.67 -9.53 -7.14
N GLU A 30 -1.27 -9.53 -8.42
CA GLU A 30 -0.91 -8.30 -9.13
C GLU A 30 -2.12 -7.39 -9.43
N GLY A 31 -3.31 -7.96 -9.60
CA GLY A 31 -4.54 -7.20 -9.91
C GLY A 31 -5.33 -6.70 -8.70
N ILE A 32 -5.12 -7.26 -7.49
CA ILE A 32 -5.92 -6.93 -6.31
C ILE A 32 -5.78 -5.45 -5.92
N ILE A 33 -4.59 -4.87 -6.09
CA ILE A 33 -4.39 -3.46 -5.77
C ILE A 33 -5.18 -2.52 -6.69
N ASP A 34 -5.39 -2.91 -7.95
CA ASP A 34 -6.19 -2.11 -8.89
C ASP A 34 -7.68 -2.20 -8.54
N TYR A 35 -8.15 -3.33 -7.99
CA TYR A 35 -9.50 -3.44 -7.40
C TYR A 35 -9.64 -2.63 -6.11
N LEU A 36 -8.61 -2.58 -5.27
CA LEU A 36 -8.61 -1.74 -4.06
C LEU A 36 -8.60 -0.25 -4.41
N ARG A 37 -7.92 0.14 -5.50
CA ARG A 37 -7.99 1.50 -6.06
C ARG A 37 -9.39 1.85 -6.55
N ALA A 38 -10.17 0.87 -7.02
CA ALA A 38 -11.54 1.07 -7.46
C ALA A 38 -12.54 1.28 -6.32
N VAL A 39 -12.11 1.28 -5.05
CA VAL A 39 -12.94 1.74 -3.93
C VAL A 39 -13.23 3.23 -4.13
N GLU A 40 -14.47 3.51 -4.53
CA GLU A 40 -14.96 4.83 -4.89
C GLU A 40 -14.74 5.84 -3.74
N GLY A 41 -13.95 6.90 -3.99
CA GLY A 41 -13.68 7.98 -3.04
C GLY A 41 -12.31 7.94 -2.33
N ALA A 42 -11.53 6.87 -2.46
CA ALA A 42 -10.18 6.82 -1.88
C ALA A 42 -9.15 7.55 -2.75
N ASP A 43 -8.36 8.44 -2.15
CA ASP A 43 -7.25 9.15 -2.80
C ASP A 43 -6.01 8.24 -3.01
N MET A 44 -5.82 7.28 -2.09
CA MET A 44 -4.73 6.31 -2.12
C MET A 44 -5.16 4.92 -1.67
N ALA A 45 -4.68 3.90 -2.36
CA ALA A 45 -4.77 2.50 -1.95
C ALA A 45 -3.36 1.92 -1.69
N ALA A 46 -3.24 1.13 -0.63
CA ALA A 46 -2.02 0.40 -0.29
C ALA A 46 -2.30 -1.08 -0.09
N LEU A 47 -1.40 -1.92 -0.62
CA LEU A 47 -1.42 -3.37 -0.45
C LEU A 47 -0.11 -3.85 0.16
N ILE A 48 -0.18 -4.44 1.35
CA ILE A 48 0.96 -5.06 2.04
C ILE A 48 0.93 -6.56 1.74
N ARG A 49 2.00 -7.10 1.19
CA ARG A 49 2.10 -8.53 0.85
C ARG A 49 3.20 -9.20 1.64
N GLU A 50 2.85 -10.27 2.34
CA GLU A 50 3.83 -11.17 2.93
C GLU A 50 4.28 -12.21 1.88
N PRO A 51 5.60 -12.31 1.61
CA PRO A 51 6.11 -13.32 0.70
C PRO A 51 5.79 -14.73 1.19
N PRO A 52 5.46 -15.69 0.29
CA PRO A 52 5.00 -17.02 0.68
C PRO A 52 6.09 -17.90 1.30
N ARG A 53 7.38 -17.58 1.10
CA ARG A 53 8.52 -18.33 1.63
C ARG A 53 9.66 -17.41 2.08
N GLY A 54 10.35 -17.83 3.14
CA GLY A 54 11.54 -17.16 3.67
C GLY A 54 11.26 -15.96 4.59
N ASN A 55 12.33 -15.41 5.19
CA ASN A 55 12.32 -14.11 5.87
C ASN A 55 12.59 -13.01 4.84
N VAL A 56 11.75 -12.93 3.82
CA VAL A 56 11.84 -11.87 2.81
C VAL A 56 10.99 -10.68 3.31
N PRO A 57 11.47 -9.44 3.16
CA PRO A 57 10.71 -8.25 3.54
C PRO A 57 9.32 -8.24 2.90
N ARG A 58 8.35 -7.69 3.63
CA ARG A 58 6.99 -7.44 3.13
C ARG A 58 7.07 -6.46 1.97
N ARG A 59 6.29 -6.71 0.92
CA ARG A 59 6.21 -5.83 -0.25
C ARG A 59 4.98 -4.96 -0.16
N ILE A 60 5.19 -3.65 -0.22
CA ILE A 60 4.13 -2.66 -0.16
C ILE A 60 3.98 -2.07 -1.54
N SER A 61 2.76 -2.11 -2.05
CA SER A 61 2.38 -1.49 -3.32
C SER A 61 1.42 -0.35 -3.03
N LEU A 62 1.66 0.81 -3.63
CA LEU A 62 0.89 2.03 -3.47
C LEU A 62 0.29 2.43 -4.82
N ARG A 63 -0.95 2.91 -4.80
CA ARG A 63 -1.66 3.46 -5.95
C ARG A 63 -2.35 4.76 -5.57
N ALA A 64 -2.15 5.80 -6.37
CA ALA A 64 -2.93 7.03 -6.27
C ALA A 64 -4.15 6.95 -7.19
N SER A 65 -5.29 7.44 -6.71
CA SER A 65 -6.49 7.63 -7.52
C SER A 65 -6.57 9.04 -8.11
N THR A 66 -5.80 9.98 -7.56
CA THR A 66 -5.71 11.37 -7.99
C THR A 66 -4.28 11.70 -8.42
N ASP A 67 -4.13 12.59 -9.40
CA ASP A 67 -2.83 13.15 -9.75
C ASP A 67 -2.31 14.09 -8.67
N GLU A 68 -3.12 14.55 -7.73
CA GLU A 68 -2.67 15.51 -6.74
C GLU A 68 -1.83 14.88 -5.60
N LEU A 69 -1.62 13.56 -5.63
CA LEU A 69 -0.81 12.80 -4.69
C LEU A 69 0.34 12.08 -5.41
N ASP A 70 1.56 12.27 -4.94
CA ASP A 70 2.73 11.53 -5.42
C ASP A 70 3.06 10.36 -4.50
N VAL A 71 2.62 9.15 -4.87
CA VAL A 71 2.91 7.95 -4.05
C VAL A 71 4.37 7.49 -4.16
N SER A 72 5.14 7.99 -5.14
CA SER A 72 6.58 7.70 -5.22
C SER A 72 7.36 8.41 -4.13
N GLU A 73 6.92 9.58 -3.68
CA GLU A 73 7.51 10.26 -2.53
C GLU A 73 7.21 9.52 -1.23
N ILE A 74 5.95 9.08 -1.04
CA ILE A 74 5.55 8.28 0.11
C ILE A 74 6.38 7.00 0.19
N ALA A 75 6.57 6.30 -0.94
CA ALA A 75 7.39 5.09 -0.99
C ALA A 75 8.85 5.36 -0.58
N ARG A 76 9.45 6.46 -1.05
CA ARG A 76 10.83 6.85 -0.71
C ARG A 76 11.02 7.25 0.76
N ARG A 77 9.99 7.84 1.38
CA ARG A 77 10.03 8.22 2.80
C ARG A 77 9.74 7.05 3.74
N SER A 78 8.90 6.11 3.29
CA SER A 78 8.50 4.94 4.08
C SER A 78 9.56 3.83 4.12
N GLY A 79 10.51 3.81 3.18
CA GLY A 79 11.58 2.81 3.13
C GLY A 79 12.42 2.89 1.85
N ASP A 80 13.17 1.82 1.56
CA ASP A 80 13.88 1.68 0.29
C ASP A 80 12.87 1.34 -0.83
N GLY A 81 12.37 2.39 -1.46
CA GLY A 81 11.26 2.31 -2.40
C GLY A 81 11.33 3.35 -3.50
N GLY A 82 10.39 3.23 -4.44
CA GLY A 82 10.32 4.12 -5.59
C GLY A 82 9.20 3.74 -6.56
N GLY A 83 9.17 4.42 -7.70
CA GLY A 83 8.16 4.24 -8.74
C GLY A 83 7.71 5.57 -9.32
N HIS A 84 6.46 5.60 -9.78
CA HIS A 84 5.82 6.74 -10.42
C HIS A 84 4.82 7.42 -9.49
N ARG A 85 4.45 8.66 -9.83
CA ARG A 85 3.45 9.45 -9.10
C ARG A 85 2.16 8.71 -8.76
N GLN A 86 1.66 7.90 -9.69
CA GLN A 86 0.41 7.15 -9.52
C GLN A 86 0.61 5.71 -9.00
N ALA A 87 1.83 5.19 -9.04
CA ALA A 87 2.11 3.78 -8.78
C ALA A 87 3.55 3.60 -8.28
N ALA A 88 3.69 3.24 -7.00
CA ALA A 88 4.99 3.07 -6.36
C ALA A 88 4.98 1.87 -5.40
N GLY A 89 6.13 1.54 -4.84
CA GLY A 89 6.23 0.51 -3.82
C GLY A 89 7.54 0.58 -3.06
N PHE A 90 7.55 -0.06 -1.89
CA PHE A 90 8.72 -0.20 -1.03
C PHE A 90 8.69 -1.56 -0.34
N SER A 91 9.82 -1.93 0.28
CA SER A 91 9.93 -3.16 1.07
C SER A 91 10.19 -2.83 2.54
N SER A 92 9.63 -3.61 3.46
CA SER A 92 9.83 -3.43 4.90
C SER A 92 9.81 -4.75 5.66
N GLU A 93 10.68 -4.89 6.66
CA GLU A 93 10.69 -6.02 7.60
C GLU A 93 9.76 -5.80 8.80
N ALA A 94 9.27 -4.57 8.99
CA ALA A 94 8.40 -4.20 10.08
C ALA A 94 7.06 -4.96 10.05
N SER A 95 6.37 -5.00 11.18
CA SER A 95 5.04 -5.61 11.30
C SER A 95 4.01 -4.87 10.44
N ILE A 96 2.88 -5.52 10.15
CA ILE A 96 1.79 -4.92 9.37
C ILE A 96 1.27 -3.65 10.05
N ASP A 97 1.18 -3.65 11.38
CA ASP A 97 0.70 -2.50 12.15
C ASP A 97 1.67 -1.31 12.03
N GLU A 98 2.98 -1.55 12.17
CA GLU A 98 4.01 -0.53 11.99
C GLU A 98 4.01 0.02 10.56
N ILE A 99 3.90 -0.85 9.54
CA ILE A 99 3.82 -0.43 8.14
C ILE A 99 2.55 0.41 7.90
N THR A 100 1.43 -0.02 8.47
CA THR A 100 0.14 0.68 8.35
C THR A 100 0.26 2.08 8.93
N GLU A 101 0.85 2.22 10.12
CA GLU A 101 1.02 3.51 10.77
C GLU A 101 1.98 4.43 10.00
N THR A 102 3.11 3.91 9.50
CA THR A 102 4.02 4.68 8.62
C THR A 102 3.30 5.20 7.38
N ILE A 103 2.53 4.35 6.69
CA ILE A 103 1.77 4.77 5.50
C ILE A 103 0.76 5.87 5.83
N ARG A 104 0.08 5.77 6.98
CA ARG A 104 -0.88 6.79 7.44
C ARG A 104 -0.20 8.13 7.71
N GLN A 105 0.94 8.12 8.41
CA GLN A 105 1.70 9.32 8.71
C GLN A 105 2.20 10.02 7.44
N GLU A 106 2.80 9.27 6.52
CA GLU A 106 3.31 9.82 5.26
C GLU A 106 2.18 10.32 4.34
N PHE A 107 1.03 9.62 4.31
CA PHE A 107 -0.15 10.11 3.61
C PHE A 107 -0.66 11.43 4.20
N ALA A 108 -0.79 11.52 5.52
CA ALA A 108 -1.25 12.74 6.19
C ALA A 108 -0.28 13.92 5.96
N ALA A 109 1.03 13.66 5.96
CA ALA A 109 2.04 14.66 5.67
C ALA A 109 1.95 15.17 4.22
N ALA A 110 1.88 14.24 3.25
CA ALA A 110 1.73 14.57 1.83
C ALA A 110 0.40 15.30 1.54
N TRP A 111 -0.65 14.97 2.28
CA TRP A 111 -1.95 15.62 2.12
C TRP A 111 -2.01 17.01 2.76
N SER A 112 -1.41 17.19 3.93
CA SER A 112 -1.41 18.48 4.65
C SER A 112 -0.63 19.56 3.90
N SER A 113 0.44 19.18 3.18
CA SER A 113 1.21 20.10 2.33
C SER A 113 0.44 20.68 1.14
N ARG A 114 -0.80 20.24 0.88
CA ARG A 114 -1.69 20.82 -0.13
C ARG A 114 -2.54 21.99 0.36
N SER A 115 -2.70 22.13 1.67
CA SER A 115 -3.61 23.14 2.26
C SER A 115 -2.91 24.46 2.57
N GLY A 116 -1.65 24.62 2.12
CA GLY A 116 -0.82 25.81 2.29
C GLY A 116 -0.52 26.50 0.97
#